data_AF-A0A355RHV7-F1
#
_entry.id   AF-A0A355RHV7-F1
#
_cell.length_a   1.000
_cell.length_b   1.000
_cell.length_c   1.000
_cell.angle_alpha   90.00
_cell.angle_beta   90.00
_cell.angle_gamma   90.00
#
_symmetry.space_group_name_H-M   'P 1'
#
loop_
_entity.id
_entity.type
_entity.pdbx_description
1 polymer ?
#
loop_
_entity_poly.entity_id
_entity_poly.type
_entity_poly.pdbx_seq_one_letter_code
_entity_poly.pdbx_strand_id
1 'polypeptide(L)'
;GIHYAQAQMQSGTTGINTIRIYNPIKQSLDQDPNGVFIKRWVPELRNMPVGFIHQPWLLPKKMNGYPMPIVEEKAARQAASAKLYALRKPRQHALAAQRIVDKHGSRKSGIIQIVPRRKPKKDPRQDEFLF
;
A
#
# COMPACT_ATOMS: atom_id res chain seq x y z
N GLY A 1 -12.09 -19.93 10.42
CA GLY A 1 -12.62 -19.09 9.33
C GLY A 1 -12.16 -17.62 9.33
N ILE A 2 -11.04 -17.25 9.97
CA ILE A 2 -10.61 -15.84 10.09
C ILE A 2 -9.98 -15.30 8.78
N HIS A 3 -9.36 -16.18 7.99
CA HIS A 3 -8.65 -15.79 6.77
C HIS A 3 -9.54 -15.16 5.70
N TYR A 4 -10.79 -15.61 5.56
CA TYR A 4 -11.69 -15.10 4.53
C TYR A 4 -12.11 -13.65 4.80
N ALA A 5 -12.45 -13.32 6.04
CA ALA A 5 -12.77 -11.95 6.43
C ALA A 5 -11.55 -11.02 6.32
N GLN A 6 -10.36 -11.50 6.70
CA GLN A 6 -9.11 -10.74 6.52
C GLN A 6 -8.81 -10.49 5.05
N ALA A 7 -8.98 -11.48 4.17
CA ALA A 7 -8.80 -11.32 2.74
C ALA A 7 -9.75 -10.26 2.17
N GLN A 8 -11.04 -10.30 2.52
CA GLN A 8 -12.03 -9.30 2.09
C GLN A 8 -11.70 -7.88 2.57
N MET A 9 -11.16 -7.74 3.78
CA MET A 9 -10.74 -6.45 4.31
C MET A 9 -9.52 -5.89 3.58
N GLN A 10 -8.53 -6.74 3.29
CA GLN A 10 -7.28 -6.31 2.64
C GLN A 10 -7.44 -6.10 1.13
N SER A 11 -8.33 -6.86 0.47
CA SER A 11 -8.62 -6.69 -0.96
C SER A 11 -9.41 -5.42 -1.29
N GLY A 12 -9.97 -4.75 -0.27
CA GLY A 12 -10.82 -3.57 -0.45
C GLY A 12 -12.20 -3.87 -1.05
N THR A 13 -12.59 -5.15 -1.13
CA THR A 13 -13.84 -5.62 -1.77
C THR A 13 -15.10 -5.07 -1.07
N THR A 14 -15.02 -4.78 0.23
CA THR A 14 -16.16 -4.23 0.97
C THR A 14 -16.44 -2.76 0.64
N GLY A 15 -15.47 -2.04 0.08
CA GLY A 15 -15.59 -0.61 -0.22
C GLY A 15 -15.65 0.31 1.02
N ILE A 16 -15.70 -0.25 2.23
CA ILE A 16 -15.80 0.47 3.51
C ILE A 16 -14.49 1.18 3.85
N ASN A 17 -13.35 0.53 3.58
CA ASN A 17 -12.03 1.09 3.82
C ASN A 17 -11.52 1.89 2.62
N THR A 18 -10.67 2.87 2.91
CA THR A 18 -9.87 3.53 1.87
C THR A 18 -8.96 2.51 1.19
N ILE A 19 -8.81 2.61 -0.13
CA ILE A 19 -7.85 1.80 -0.88
C ILE A 19 -6.45 2.05 -0.32
N ARG A 20 -5.75 0.98 0.07
CA ARG A 20 -4.35 1.03 0.48
C ARG A 20 -3.51 0.32 -0.57
N ILE A 21 -2.58 1.06 -1.19
CA ILE A 21 -1.56 0.49 -2.07
C ILE A 21 -0.23 0.78 -1.41
N TYR A 22 0.41 -0.26 -0.89
CA TYR A 22 1.68 -0.15 -0.19
C TYR A 22 2.84 -0.07 -1.18
N ASN A 23 3.85 0.73 -0.85
CA ASN A 23 5.12 0.69 -1.55
C ASN A 23 5.99 -0.40 -0.88
N PRO A 24 6.29 -1.52 -1.57
CA PRO A 24 7.00 -2.64 -0.98
C PRO A 24 8.44 -2.27 -0.57
N ILE A 25 9.10 -1.38 -1.32
CA ILE A 25 10.48 -0.94 -1.04
C ILE A 25 10.49 -0.11 0.25
N LYS A 26 9.61 0.88 0.35
CA LYS A 26 9.50 1.71 1.54
C LYS A 26 9.13 0.90 2.77
N GLN A 27 8.12 0.02 2.65
CA GLN A 27 7.70 -0.82 3.77
C GLN A 27 8.82 -1.76 4.22
N SER A 28 9.59 -2.29 3.27
CA SER A 28 10.73 -3.15 3.58
C SER A 28 11.80 -2.39 4.36
N LEU A 29 12.13 -1.15 3.95
CA LEU A 29 13.08 -0.30 4.66
C LEU A 29 12.59 0.10 6.06
N ASP A 30 11.32 0.52 6.16
CA ASP A 30 10.72 1.00 7.42
C ASP A 30 10.66 -0.12 8.48
N GLN A 31 10.48 -1.38 8.06
CA GLN A 31 10.31 -2.53 8.96
C GLN A 31 11.59 -3.34 9.19
N ASP A 32 12.54 -3.30 8.26
CA ASP A 32 13.80 -4.04 8.35
C ASP A 32 14.98 -3.19 7.87
N PRO A 33 15.35 -2.09 8.56
CA PRO A 33 16.38 -1.15 8.08
C PRO A 33 17.75 -1.78 7.79
N ASN A 34 18.06 -2.91 8.44
CA ASN A 34 19.32 -3.65 8.30
C ASN A 34 19.21 -4.85 7.35
N GLY A 35 18.03 -5.14 6.80
CA GLY A 35 17.78 -6.28 5.94
C GLY A 35 17.97 -7.64 6.63
N VAL A 36 17.87 -7.73 7.96
CA VAL A 36 18.10 -8.97 8.72
C VAL A 36 17.08 -10.03 8.35
N PHE A 37 15.82 -9.64 8.16
CA PHE A 37 14.76 -10.54 7.74
C PHE A 37 15.04 -11.07 6.33
N ILE A 38 15.42 -10.18 5.41
CA ILE A 38 15.74 -10.56 4.02
C ILE A 38 16.94 -11.52 3.99
N LYS A 39 18.04 -11.23 4.69
CA LYS A 39 19.24 -12.10 4.71
C LYS A 39 18.98 -13.49 5.31
N ARG A 40 18.00 -13.58 6.22
CA ARG A 40 17.60 -14.85 6.84
C ARG A 40 16.80 -15.72 5.88
N TRP A 41 15.84 -15.13 5.15
CA TRP A 41 14.87 -15.87 4.34
C TRP A 41 15.18 -15.94 2.84
N VAL A 42 16.05 -15.04 2.35
CA VAL A 42 16.51 -14.97 0.96
C VAL A 42 18.03 -15.14 0.96
N PRO A 43 18.53 -16.39 1.08
CA PRO A 43 19.96 -16.66 1.27
C PRO A 43 20.83 -16.15 0.12
N GLU A 44 20.31 -16.07 -1.10
CA GLU A 44 21.00 -15.52 -2.27
C GLU A 44 21.39 -14.04 -2.09
N LEU A 45 20.66 -13.29 -1.26
CA LEU A 45 20.93 -11.89 -0.94
C LEU A 45 21.71 -11.69 0.37
N ARG A 46 22.16 -12.77 1.04
CA ARG A 46 22.83 -12.68 2.36
C ARG A 46 24.07 -11.77 2.34
N ASN A 47 24.82 -11.81 1.25
CA ASN A 47 26.05 -11.03 1.04
C ASN A 47 25.78 -9.63 0.45
N MET A 48 24.52 -9.24 0.26
CA MET A 48 24.16 -7.91 -0.24
C MET A 48 24.48 -6.86 0.82
N PRO A 49 25.13 -5.74 0.45
CA PRO A 49 25.29 -4.60 1.35
C PRO A 49 23.93 -4.04 1.76
N VAL A 50 23.82 -3.55 3.00
CA VAL A 50 22.54 -3.07 3.57
C VAL A 50 21.90 -1.98 2.71
N GLY A 51 22.70 -1.07 2.12
CA GLY A 51 22.17 -0.02 1.24
C GLY A 51 21.46 -0.52 -0.03
N PHE A 52 21.72 -1.76 -0.45
CA PHE A 52 21.14 -2.34 -1.67
C PHE A 52 20.16 -3.48 -1.39
N ILE A 53 20.00 -3.93 -0.15
CA ILE A 53 19.21 -5.14 0.14
C ILE A 53 17.72 -4.99 -0.16
N HIS A 54 17.18 -3.78 -0.03
CA HIS A 54 15.80 -3.46 -0.37
C HIS A 54 15.57 -3.21 -1.86
N GLN A 55 16.64 -3.03 -2.63
CA GLN A 55 16.63 -2.77 -4.07
C GLN A 55 17.83 -3.48 -4.75
N PRO A 56 17.87 -4.82 -4.73
CA PRO A 56 19.05 -5.59 -5.13
C PRO A 56 19.42 -5.42 -6.61
N TRP A 57 18.45 -5.08 -7.47
CA TRP A 57 18.66 -4.78 -8.89
C TRP A 57 19.48 -3.51 -9.15
N LEU A 58 19.70 -2.65 -8.15
CA LEU A 58 20.66 -1.55 -8.25
C LEU A 58 22.11 -2.03 -8.17
N LEU A 59 22.34 -3.28 -7.72
CA LEU A 59 23.64 -3.93 -7.73
C LEU A 59 23.56 -5.36 -8.32
N PRO A 60 23.29 -5.50 -9.64
CA PRO A 60 23.04 -6.81 -10.26
C PRO A 60 24.15 -7.84 -10.05
N LYS A 61 25.41 -7.37 -9.97
CA LYS A 61 26.60 -8.20 -9.74
C LYS A 61 26.56 -9.00 -8.42
N LYS A 62 25.70 -8.63 -7.47
CA LYS A 62 25.58 -9.25 -6.14
C LYS A 62 24.26 -9.99 -5.92
N MET A 63 23.39 -10.07 -6.94
CA MET A 63 22.06 -10.71 -6.82
C MET A 63 22.13 -12.24 -6.71
N ASN A 64 23.24 -12.87 -7.10
CA ASN A 64 23.49 -14.32 -6.96
C ASN A 64 22.31 -15.21 -7.43
N GLY A 65 21.73 -14.89 -8.60
CA GLY A 65 20.58 -15.62 -9.15
C GLY A 65 19.20 -15.09 -8.72
N TYR A 66 19.14 -14.09 -7.83
CA TYR A 66 17.89 -13.39 -7.51
C TYR A 66 17.33 -12.71 -8.78
N PRO A 67 16.01 -12.82 -9.04
CA PRO A 67 15.42 -12.30 -10.28
C PRO A 67 15.35 -10.77 -10.30
N MET A 68 15.28 -10.22 -11.51
CA MET A 68 14.95 -8.81 -11.72
C MET A 68 13.51 -8.51 -11.28
N PRO A 69 13.21 -7.27 -10.86
CA PRO A 69 11.85 -6.88 -10.50
C PRO A 69 10.89 -7.11 -11.67
N ILE A 70 9.78 -7.80 -11.42
CA ILE A 70 8.77 -8.17 -12.43
C ILE A 70 8.07 -6.92 -12.98
N VAL A 71 7.92 -5.89 -12.15
CA VAL A 71 7.24 -4.63 -12.48
C VAL A 71 8.03 -3.44 -11.92
N GLU A 72 7.91 -2.29 -12.58
CA GLU A 72 8.38 -1.02 -12.05
C GLU A 72 7.34 -0.49 -11.03
N GLU A 73 7.79 -0.23 -9.79
CA GLU A 73 6.89 0.07 -8.65
C GLU A 73 6.01 1.28 -8.92
N LYS A 74 6.59 2.38 -9.43
CA LYS A 74 5.90 3.65 -9.56
C LYS A 74 4.79 3.56 -10.62
N ALA A 75 5.11 3.01 -11.78
CA ALA A 75 4.18 2.78 -12.88
C ALA A 75 3.09 1.77 -12.47
N ALA A 76 3.45 0.65 -11.86
CA ALA A 76 2.50 -0.36 -11.39
C ALA A 76 1.53 0.22 -10.35
N ARG A 77 2.05 0.99 -9.39
CA ARG A 77 1.25 1.66 -8.36
C ARG A 77 0.28 2.68 -8.96
N GLN A 78 0.73 3.49 -9.92
CA GLN A 78 -0.12 4.45 -10.61
C GLN A 78 -1.24 3.76 -11.41
N ALA A 79 -0.90 2.72 -12.18
CA ALA A 79 -1.88 1.95 -12.96
C ALA A 79 -2.91 1.26 -12.05
N ALA A 80 -2.46 0.61 -10.96
CA ALA A 80 -3.33 -0.03 -9.99
C ALA A 80 -4.24 0.98 -9.29
N SER A 81 -3.70 2.12 -8.86
CA SER A 81 -4.46 3.22 -8.26
C SER A 81 -5.56 3.70 -9.21
N ALA A 82 -5.21 4.05 -10.45
CA ALA A 82 -6.15 4.55 -11.44
C ALA A 82 -7.30 3.56 -11.69
N LYS A 83 -6.99 2.27 -11.83
CA LYS A 83 -7.98 1.20 -12.03
C LYS A 83 -8.91 1.06 -10.82
N LEU A 84 -8.36 1.03 -9.61
CA LEU A 84 -9.15 0.88 -8.38
C LEU A 84 -10.05 2.10 -8.12
N TYR A 85 -9.55 3.32 -8.34
CA TYR A 85 -10.37 4.52 -8.21
C TYR A 85 -11.46 4.59 -9.28
N ALA A 86 -11.18 4.16 -10.51
CA ALA A 86 -12.21 4.09 -11.56
C ALA A 86 -13.37 3.16 -11.17
N LEU A 87 -13.08 2.00 -10.57
CA LEU A 87 -14.11 1.07 -10.07
C LEU A 87 -14.98 1.64 -8.94
N ARG A 88 -14.45 2.62 -8.17
CA ARG A 88 -15.19 3.27 -7.07
C ARG A 88 -16.01 4.49 -7.50
N LYS A 89 -15.82 5.02 -8.71
CA LYS A 89 -16.55 6.19 -9.21
C LYS A 89 -18.07 5.98 -9.35
N PRO A 90 -18.58 4.83 -9.83
CA PRO A 90 -20.02 4.66 -10.02
C PRO A 90 -20.81 4.75 -8.71
N ARG A 91 -21.97 5.43 -8.74
CA ARG A 91 -22.89 5.55 -7.59
C ARG A 91 -23.33 4.19 -7.04
N GLN A 92 -23.41 3.18 -7.89
CA GLN A 92 -23.73 1.80 -7.51
C GLN A 92 -22.74 1.23 -6.47
N HIS A 93 -21.45 1.56 -6.59
CA HIS A 93 -20.43 1.11 -5.64
C HIS A 93 -20.66 1.75 -4.25
N ALA A 94 -21.03 3.03 -4.20
CA ALA A 94 -21.34 3.71 -2.94
C ALA A 94 -22.56 3.09 -2.25
N LEU A 95 -23.62 2.79 -3.01
CA LEU A 95 -24.82 2.12 -2.48
C LEU A 95 -24.51 0.71 -1.97
N ALA A 96 -23.66 -0.04 -2.68
CA ALA A 96 -23.23 -1.37 -2.24
C ALA A 96 -22.42 -1.30 -0.95
N ALA A 97 -21.46 -0.38 -0.86
CA ALA A 97 -20.68 -0.17 0.36
C ALA A 97 -21.57 0.20 1.56
N GLN A 98 -22.55 1.09 1.36
CA GLN A 98 -23.50 1.48 2.41
C GLN A 98 -24.29 0.28 2.94
N ARG A 99 -24.79 -0.59 2.06
CA ARG A 99 -25.50 -1.81 2.47
C ARG A 99 -24.64 -2.74 3.33
N ILE A 100 -23.34 -2.83 3.04
CA ILE A 100 -22.40 -3.65 3.84
C ILE A 100 -22.21 -3.00 5.21
N VAL A 101 -22.09 -1.67 5.30
CA VAL A 101 -22.04 -0.93 6.57
C VAL A 101 -23.32 -1.15 7.38
N ASP A 102 -24.49 -1.02 6.77
CA ASP A 102 -25.77 -1.16 7.48
C ASP A 102 -25.95 -2.58 8.06
N LYS A 103 -25.46 -3.59 7.32
CA LYS A 103 -25.55 -5.00 7.70
C LYS A 103 -24.50 -5.43 8.72
N HIS A 104 -23.26 -4.94 8.59
CA HIS A 104 -22.10 -5.47 9.33
C HIS A 104 -21.37 -4.43 10.20
N GLY A 105 -21.71 -3.15 10.09
CA GLY A 105 -21.15 -2.07 10.88
C GLY A 105 -21.56 -2.18 12.35
N SER A 106 -20.61 -1.91 13.24
CA SER A 106 -20.89 -1.84 14.68
C SER A 106 -21.91 -0.74 14.97
N ARG A 107 -22.99 -1.09 15.68
CA ARG A 107 -24.08 -0.17 16.06
C ARG A 107 -23.86 0.50 17.41
N LYS A 108 -22.62 0.52 17.93
CA LYS A 108 -22.32 1.06 19.26
C LYS A 108 -22.58 2.58 19.27
N SER A 109 -23.78 2.95 19.70
CA SER A 109 -24.23 4.33 19.88
C SER A 109 -23.37 4.99 20.96
N GLY A 110 -22.74 6.14 20.66
CA GLY A 110 -21.95 6.90 21.63
C GLY A 110 -20.54 7.32 21.20
N ILE A 111 -20.03 6.86 20.04
CA ILE A 111 -18.78 7.41 19.50
C ILE A 111 -19.12 8.72 18.77
N ILE A 112 -18.66 9.86 19.30
CA ILE A 112 -18.75 11.16 18.63
C ILE A 112 -18.06 11.02 17.27
N GLN A 113 -18.83 11.17 16.19
CA GLN A 113 -18.24 11.18 14.85
C GLN A 113 -17.44 12.46 14.67
N ILE A 114 -16.12 12.36 14.84
CA ILE A 114 -15.19 13.43 14.49
C ILE A 114 -15.19 13.54 12.97
N VAL A 115 -15.94 14.50 12.43
CA VAL A 115 -15.94 14.79 11.00
C VAL A 115 -14.52 15.18 10.59
N PRO A 116 -13.87 14.48 9.62
CA PRO A 116 -12.52 14.84 9.21
C PRO A 116 -12.51 16.26 8.63
N ARG A 117 -11.71 17.15 9.21
CA ARG A 117 -11.44 18.47 8.61
C ARG A 117 -10.94 18.26 7.18
N ARG A 118 -11.57 18.92 6.20
CA ARG A 118 -11.07 18.97 4.82
C ARG A 118 -9.62 19.47 4.87
N LYS A 119 -8.69 18.70 4.30
CA LYS A 119 -7.31 19.20 4.12
C LYS A 119 -7.38 20.45 3.24
N PRO A 120 -6.73 21.57 3.64
CA PRO A 120 -6.65 22.74 2.78
C PRO A 120 -5.97 22.37 1.44
N LYS A 121 -6.38 22.99 0.35
CA LYS A 121 -5.72 22.83 -0.97
C LYS A 121 -4.24 23.19 -0.81
N LYS A 122 -3.35 22.35 -1.35
CA LYS A 122 -1.90 22.61 -1.40
C LYS A 122 -1.66 23.95 -2.13
N ASP A 123 -0.91 24.86 -1.51
CA ASP A 123 -0.55 26.14 -2.10
C ASP A 123 0.41 25.90 -3.27
N PRO A 124 0.10 26.37 -4.50
CA PRO A 124 0.95 26.15 -5.68
C PRO A 124 2.35 26.79 -5.57
N ARG A 125 2.60 27.67 -4.60
CA ARG A 125 3.91 28.30 -4.36
C ARG A 125 4.91 27.41 -3.61
N GLN A 126 4.49 26.26 -3.10
CA GLN A 126 5.36 25.35 -2.35
C GLN A 126 6.26 24.46 -3.22
N ASP A 127 6.10 24.52 -4.55
CA ASP A 127 6.92 23.75 -5.50
C ASP A 127 8.14 24.55 -6.03
N GLU A 128 8.34 25.81 -5.62
CA GLU A 128 9.49 26.67 -6.03
C GLU A 128 10.71 26.61 -5.07
N PHE A 129 10.64 25.88 -3.95
CA PHE A 129 11.72 25.83 -2.95
C PHE A 129 12.29 24.42 -2.73
N LEU A 130 12.49 23.67 -3.82
CA LEU A 130 13.30 22.45 -3.82
C LEU A 130 14.21 22.48 -5.05
N PHE A 131 15.35 23.16 -4.90
CA PHE A 131 16.58 22.83 -5.62
C PHE A 131 17.21 21.58 -5.01
#